data_AF-A0A2H5ZL93-F1
#
_entry.id   AF-A0A2H5ZL93-F1
#
_cell.length_a   1.000
_cell.length_b   1.000
_cell.length_c   1.000
_cell.angle_alpha   90.00
_cell.angle_beta   90.00
_cell.angle_gamma   90.00
#
_symmetry.space_group_name_H-M   'P 1'
#
loop_
_entity.id
_entity.type
_entity.pdbx_description
1 polymer ?
#
loop_
_entity_poly.entity_id
_entity_poly.type
_entity_poly.pdbx_seq_one_letter_code
_entity_poly.pdbx_strand_id
1 'polypeptide(L)'
;MRDTAELAGRVWLNGRIVPAARARISALDRGFLYGDGLFETIRCYQGVPFLLNEHLQRMSRSAAFLGLPLPEVDWSRVIRSLLAANSLQNSDASVRITVSRGPARPGLVPPRNVAPTALAFALPVPKTLAADQRRGVKVITVPLARLGPLSAHKLLDYVPAILARTAAAKQKAKEALYVHGGFVCEATTANVFAVFDGALVTPPIDELLPGITRALVVSLAEKAGIPLVERRIAVEEVAKAQEIFLTSAVVEVLPVVEVDHITIADGKPGTVTVRLRREYRQRVNQLVACEGRK
;
A
#
# COMPACT_ATOMS: atom_id res chain seq x y z
N MET A 1 -15.38 -17.09 -9.91
CA MET A 1 -14.30 -16.10 -10.07
C MET A 1 -14.81 -15.06 -11.05
N ARG A 2 -14.90 -13.78 -10.68
CA ARG A 2 -15.10 -12.73 -11.71
C ARG A 2 -13.79 -12.59 -12.45
N ASP A 3 -13.85 -12.54 -13.77
CA ASP A 3 -12.68 -12.38 -14.62
C ASP A 3 -11.97 -11.07 -14.22
N THR A 4 -10.68 -11.14 -13.93
CA THR A 4 -9.88 -9.95 -13.59
C THR A 4 -9.91 -8.91 -14.72
N ALA A 5 -10.19 -9.33 -15.96
CA ALA A 5 -10.41 -8.44 -17.09
C ALA A 5 -11.70 -7.61 -16.97
N GLU A 6 -12.76 -8.12 -16.33
CA GLU A 6 -13.99 -7.37 -16.05
C GLU A 6 -13.79 -6.32 -14.96
N LEU A 7 -12.90 -6.58 -14.00
CA LEU A 7 -12.73 -5.72 -12.82
C LEU A 7 -12.12 -4.35 -13.15
N ALA A 8 -11.18 -4.29 -14.09
CA ALA A 8 -10.51 -3.05 -14.45
C ALA A 8 -11.10 -2.38 -15.70
N GLY A 9 -11.84 -3.09 -16.57
CA GLY A 9 -12.40 -2.55 -17.82
C GLY A 9 -11.34 -2.16 -18.86
N ARG A 10 -10.64 -1.05 -18.62
CA ARG A 10 -9.54 -0.50 -19.41
C ARG A 10 -8.29 -0.27 -18.55
N VAL A 11 -7.12 -0.51 -19.15
CA VAL A 11 -5.81 -0.29 -18.54
C VAL A 11 -4.98 0.63 -19.41
N TRP A 12 -4.06 1.38 -18.82
CA TRP A 12 -3.03 2.10 -19.55
C TRP A 12 -1.79 1.20 -19.66
N LEU A 13 -1.29 0.96 -20.86
CA LEU A 13 -0.10 0.16 -21.13
C LEU A 13 0.78 0.89 -22.14
N ASN A 14 2.02 1.22 -21.76
CA ASN A 14 3.03 1.85 -22.62
C ASN A 14 2.48 3.01 -23.47
N GLY A 15 1.79 3.95 -22.83
CA GLY A 15 1.27 5.16 -23.49
C GLY A 15 -0.18 5.07 -23.99
N ARG A 16 -0.82 3.90 -23.98
CA ARG A 16 -2.15 3.70 -24.57
C ARG A 16 -3.15 3.14 -23.58
N ILE A 17 -4.38 3.66 -23.59
CA ILE A 17 -5.51 3.05 -22.86
C ILE A 17 -6.15 1.99 -23.76
N VAL A 18 -6.13 0.74 -23.31
CA VAL A 18 -6.66 -0.42 -24.04
C VAL A 18 -7.61 -1.22 -23.15
N PRO A 19 -8.57 -1.99 -23.71
CA PRO A 19 -9.34 -2.95 -22.93
C PRO A 19 -8.41 -3.91 -22.17
N ALA A 20 -8.68 -4.17 -20.89
CA ALA A 20 -7.83 -5.02 -20.05
C ALA A 20 -7.60 -6.41 -20.66
N ALA A 21 -8.66 -7.02 -21.22
CA ALA A 21 -8.61 -8.30 -21.91
C ALA A 21 -7.69 -8.34 -23.14
N ARG A 22 -7.30 -7.18 -23.69
CA ARG A 22 -6.40 -7.04 -24.86
C ARG A 22 -5.00 -6.54 -24.48
N ALA A 23 -4.77 -6.18 -23.23
CA ALA A 23 -3.43 -5.80 -22.77
C ALA A 23 -2.51 -7.03 -22.78
N ARG A 24 -1.33 -6.91 -23.40
CA ARG A 24 -0.33 -7.99 -23.51
C ARG A 24 1.04 -7.41 -23.19
N ILE A 25 1.80 -8.12 -22.36
CA ILE A 25 3.22 -7.88 -22.16
C ILE A 25 4.00 -9.03 -22.80
N SER A 26 5.29 -8.82 -23.07
CA SER A 26 6.14 -9.89 -23.58
C SER A 26 6.27 -11.02 -22.55
N ALA A 27 6.28 -12.27 -23.02
CA ALA A 27 6.66 -13.40 -22.17
C ALA A 27 8.12 -13.33 -21.70
N LEU A 28 8.94 -12.51 -22.38
CA LEU A 28 10.33 -12.24 -22.02
C LEU A 28 10.47 -10.98 -21.14
N ASP A 29 9.38 -10.41 -20.65
CA ASP A 29 9.42 -9.29 -19.72
C ASP A 29 10.09 -9.71 -18.40
N ARG A 30 11.14 -9.00 -18.00
CA ARG A 30 11.90 -9.33 -16.80
C ARG A 30 11.10 -9.13 -15.50
N GLY A 31 10.09 -8.28 -15.52
CA GLY A 31 9.14 -8.16 -14.41
C GLY A 31 8.35 -9.44 -14.21
N PHE A 32 7.99 -10.12 -15.31
CA PHE A 32 7.32 -11.42 -15.26
C PHE A 32 8.28 -12.56 -14.90
N LEU A 33 9.48 -12.57 -15.48
CA LEU A 33 10.44 -13.65 -15.29
C LEU A 33 11.15 -13.62 -13.92
N TYR A 34 11.42 -12.43 -13.38
CA TYR A 34 12.33 -12.26 -12.23
C TYR A 34 11.80 -11.31 -11.15
N GLY A 35 10.63 -10.69 -11.33
CA GLY A 35 10.20 -9.60 -10.46
C GLY A 35 11.07 -8.34 -10.57
N ASP A 36 11.79 -8.16 -11.69
CA ASP A 36 12.67 -7.01 -11.93
C ASP A 36 11.85 -5.76 -12.27
N GLY A 37 11.36 -5.12 -11.21
CA GLY A 37 10.51 -3.95 -11.30
C GLY A 37 9.99 -3.50 -9.95
N LEU A 38 9.09 -2.52 -10.02
CA LEU A 38 8.47 -1.87 -8.88
C LEU A 38 7.01 -1.53 -9.16
N PHE A 39 6.30 -1.07 -8.14
CA PHE A 39 4.96 -0.53 -8.33
C PHE A 39 4.59 0.51 -7.27
N GLU A 40 3.58 1.29 -7.59
CA GLU A 40 2.88 2.17 -6.67
C GLU A 40 1.39 1.85 -6.63
N THR A 41 0.75 2.23 -5.52
CA THR A 41 -0.71 2.16 -5.39
C THR A 41 -1.19 3.44 -4.74
N ILE A 42 -1.85 4.27 -5.55
CA ILE A 42 -2.29 5.61 -5.20
C ILE A 42 -3.80 5.58 -4.99
N ARG A 43 -4.26 6.15 -3.88
CA ARG A 43 -5.69 6.36 -3.63
C ARG A 43 -6.13 7.64 -4.33
N CYS A 44 -7.24 7.57 -5.04
CA CYS A 44 -7.91 8.71 -5.63
C CYS A 44 -9.22 8.94 -4.87
N TYR A 45 -9.45 10.16 -4.42
CA TYR A 45 -10.70 10.57 -3.76
C TYR A 45 -11.48 11.44 -4.72
N GLN A 46 -12.67 11.00 -5.11
CA GLN A 46 -13.50 11.72 -6.08
C GLN A 46 -12.69 12.14 -7.33
N GLY A 47 -11.93 11.21 -7.90
CA GLY A 47 -11.08 11.47 -9.07
C GLY A 47 -9.72 12.11 -8.81
N VAL A 48 -9.46 12.64 -7.61
CA VAL A 48 -8.23 13.38 -7.28
C VAL A 48 -7.19 12.44 -6.65
N PRO A 49 -6.00 12.25 -7.26
CA PRO A 49 -4.95 11.41 -6.70
C PRO A 49 -4.34 12.05 -5.44
N PHE A 50 -4.36 11.33 -4.33
CA PHE A 50 -3.86 11.81 -3.04
C PHE A 50 -2.37 11.53 -2.87
N LEU A 51 -1.61 12.56 -2.46
CA LEU A 51 -0.16 12.48 -2.23
C LEU A 51 0.62 11.92 -3.43
N LEU A 52 0.21 12.29 -4.65
CA LEU A 52 0.78 11.77 -5.89
C LEU A 52 2.29 12.03 -5.96
N ASN A 53 2.74 13.22 -5.57
CA ASN A 53 4.15 13.58 -5.64
C ASN A 53 5.01 12.67 -4.74
N GLU A 54 4.53 12.37 -3.54
CA GLU A 54 5.19 11.50 -2.58
C GLU A 54 5.27 10.05 -3.10
N HIS A 55 4.21 9.58 -3.77
CA HIS A 55 4.19 8.28 -4.45
C HIS A 55 5.22 8.23 -5.59
N LEU A 56 5.25 9.26 -6.45
CA LEU A 56 6.21 9.33 -7.56
C LEU A 56 7.65 9.46 -7.07
N GLN A 57 7.90 10.18 -5.98
CA GLN A 57 9.23 10.25 -5.37
C GLN A 57 9.69 8.89 -4.84
N ARG A 58 8.82 8.11 -4.19
CA ARG A 58 9.18 6.76 -3.74
C ARG A 58 9.41 5.80 -4.92
N MET A 59 8.61 5.94 -5.98
CA MET A 59 8.83 5.22 -7.24
C MET A 59 10.22 5.54 -7.80
N SER A 60 10.60 6.82 -7.90
CA SER A 60 11.93 7.25 -8.36
C SER A 60 13.07 6.72 -7.49
N ARG A 61 12.92 6.75 -6.15
CA ARG A 61 13.93 6.16 -5.23
C ARG A 61 14.10 4.66 -5.44
N SER A 62 12.99 3.93 -5.59
CA SER A 62 13.02 2.49 -5.84
C SER A 62 13.59 2.15 -7.23
N ALA A 63 13.31 2.99 -8.23
CA ALA A 63 13.88 2.85 -9.56
C ALA A 63 15.40 3.07 -9.54
N ALA A 64 15.86 4.13 -8.86
CA ALA A 64 17.27 4.42 -8.69
C ALA A 64 18.03 3.28 -8.00
N PHE A 65 17.47 2.71 -6.93
CA PHE A 65 18.04 1.54 -6.25
C PHE A 65 18.23 0.34 -7.18
N LEU A 66 17.25 0.09 -8.07
CA LEU A 66 17.33 -0.99 -9.05
C LEU A 66 18.18 -0.66 -10.29
N GLY A 67 18.63 0.59 -10.46
CA GLY A 67 19.12 1.07 -11.75
C GLY A 67 18.10 0.86 -12.89
N LEU A 68 16.81 0.97 -12.57
CA LEU A 68 15.70 0.81 -13.50
C LEU A 68 15.38 2.17 -14.13
N PRO A 69 15.50 2.35 -15.45
CA PRO A 69 15.01 3.57 -16.09
C PRO A 69 13.49 3.67 -15.93
N LEU A 70 13.00 4.86 -15.59
CA LEU A 70 11.57 5.15 -15.57
C LEU A 70 11.14 5.81 -16.90
N PRO A 71 9.95 5.51 -17.42
CA PRO A 71 9.43 6.20 -18.58
C PRO A 71 9.06 7.65 -18.23
N GLU A 72 9.34 8.57 -19.14
CA GLU A 72 8.91 9.97 -19.03
C GLU A 72 7.40 10.07 -19.28
N VAL A 73 6.63 10.09 -18.19
CA VAL A 73 5.16 10.05 -18.23
C VAL A 73 4.60 11.06 -17.25
N ASP A 74 3.65 11.88 -17.72
CA ASP A 74 2.77 12.65 -16.84
C ASP A 74 1.74 11.69 -16.21
N TRP A 75 2.10 11.14 -15.06
CA TRP A 75 1.26 10.22 -14.31
C TRP A 75 -0.03 10.86 -13.80
N SER A 76 -0.06 12.17 -13.57
CA SER A 76 -1.26 12.89 -13.17
C SER A 76 -2.31 12.84 -14.28
N ARG A 77 -1.89 13.12 -15.52
CA ARG A 77 -2.74 12.99 -16.72
C ARG A 77 -3.16 11.53 -16.95
N VAL A 78 -2.23 10.58 -16.86
CA VAL A 78 -2.54 9.14 -17.05
C VAL A 78 -3.60 8.67 -16.06
N ILE A 79 -3.46 9.01 -14.77
CA ILE A 79 -4.42 8.65 -13.73
C ILE A 79 -5.81 9.22 -14.05
N ARG A 80 -5.92 10.53 -14.35
CA ARG A 80 -7.21 11.16 -14.69
C ARG A 80 -7.87 10.51 -15.90
N SER A 81 -7.13 10.29 -16.99
CA SER A 81 -7.64 9.64 -18.19
C SER A 81 -8.09 8.21 -17.93
N LEU A 82 -7.35 7.47 -17.09
CA LEU A 82 -7.67 6.09 -16.74
C LEU A 82 -8.91 5.98 -15.85
N LEU A 83 -9.09 6.90 -14.91
CA LEU A 83 -10.30 6.98 -14.09
C LEU A 83 -11.52 7.29 -14.95
N ALA A 84 -11.43 8.27 -15.86
CA ALA A 84 -12.50 8.60 -16.79
C ALA A 84 -12.85 7.43 -17.72
N ALA A 85 -11.84 6.74 -18.26
CA ALA A 85 -12.04 5.57 -19.14
C ALA A 85 -12.75 4.39 -18.46
N ASN A 86 -12.79 4.38 -17.12
CA ASN A 86 -13.41 3.34 -16.31
C ASN A 86 -14.61 3.85 -15.50
N SER A 87 -15.11 5.05 -15.78
CA SER A 87 -16.25 5.67 -15.07
C SER A 87 -16.02 5.84 -13.56
N LEU A 88 -14.76 6.06 -13.14
CA LEU A 88 -14.35 6.23 -11.75
C LEU A 88 -13.98 7.68 -11.40
N GLN A 89 -14.08 8.62 -12.33
CA GLN A 89 -13.64 10.02 -12.17
C GLN A 89 -14.39 10.79 -11.06
N ASN A 90 -15.59 10.34 -10.67
CA ASN A 90 -16.39 10.95 -9.60
C ASN A 90 -16.56 10.00 -8.40
N SER A 91 -15.57 9.13 -8.17
CA SER A 91 -15.64 8.12 -7.11
C SER A 91 -14.29 7.92 -6.43
N ASP A 92 -14.34 7.27 -5.28
CA ASP A 92 -13.13 6.79 -4.62
C ASP A 92 -12.60 5.55 -5.34
N ALA A 93 -11.35 5.62 -5.77
CA ALA A 93 -10.69 4.57 -6.53
C ALA A 93 -9.24 4.37 -6.04
N SER A 94 -8.62 3.28 -6.45
CA SER A 94 -7.17 3.10 -6.34
C SER A 94 -6.60 2.89 -7.73
N VAL A 95 -5.46 3.52 -8.00
CA VAL A 95 -4.69 3.30 -9.22
C VAL A 95 -3.39 2.61 -8.86
N ARG A 96 -3.14 1.47 -9.48
CA ARG A 96 -1.84 0.80 -9.39
C ARG A 96 -1.03 1.16 -10.63
N ILE A 97 0.18 1.65 -10.42
CA ILE A 97 1.19 1.83 -11.48
C ILE A 97 2.24 0.76 -11.27
N THR A 98 2.58 0.00 -12.30
CA THR A 98 3.62 -1.03 -12.28
C THR A 98 4.62 -0.74 -13.38
N VAL A 99 5.91 -0.74 -13.04
CA VAL A 99 7.00 -0.55 -14.00
C VAL A 99 7.96 -1.71 -13.85
N SER A 100 8.20 -2.45 -14.92
CA SER A 100 9.26 -3.44 -14.99
C SER A 100 10.38 -2.97 -15.91
N ARG A 101 11.52 -3.66 -15.84
CA ARG A 101 12.64 -3.44 -16.76
C ARG A 101 12.29 -3.69 -18.22
N GLY A 102 11.19 -4.38 -18.49
CA GLY A 102 10.74 -4.70 -19.84
C GLY A 102 11.39 -5.95 -20.42
N PRO A 103 11.14 -6.22 -21.72
CA PRO A 103 11.61 -7.43 -22.40
C PRO A 103 13.12 -7.42 -22.63
N ALA A 104 13.77 -8.54 -22.34
CA ALA A 104 15.19 -8.73 -22.60
C ALA A 104 15.57 -10.20 -22.75
N ARG A 105 16.79 -10.47 -23.22
CA ARG A 105 17.37 -11.82 -23.15
C ARG A 105 17.37 -12.31 -21.69
N PRO A 106 16.96 -13.56 -21.41
CA PRO A 106 17.03 -14.14 -20.07
C PRO A 106 18.44 -14.09 -19.47
N GLY A 107 18.52 -13.88 -18.16
CA GLY A 107 19.76 -13.72 -17.40
C GLY A 107 19.59 -12.71 -16.25
N LEU A 108 20.41 -12.80 -15.20
CA LEU A 108 20.27 -11.93 -14.04
C LEU A 108 20.77 -10.51 -14.30
N VAL A 109 21.90 -10.37 -15.01
CA VAL A 109 22.50 -9.08 -15.35
C VAL A 109 21.61 -8.32 -16.34
N PRO A 110 21.09 -7.13 -15.99
CA PRO A 110 20.30 -6.33 -16.90
C PRO A 110 21.07 -5.87 -18.14
N PRO A 111 20.45 -5.81 -19.33
CA PRO A 111 21.04 -5.12 -20.47
C PRO A 111 21.11 -3.61 -20.22
N ARG A 112 22.07 -2.92 -20.85
CA ARG A 112 22.24 -1.46 -20.72
C ARG A 112 21.06 -0.66 -21.30
N ASN A 113 20.52 -1.12 -22.43
CA ASN A 113 19.46 -0.43 -23.16
C ASN A 113 18.20 -1.30 -23.17
N VAL A 114 17.24 -0.98 -22.30
CA VAL A 114 15.95 -1.65 -22.20
C VAL A 114 14.85 -0.61 -22.17
N ALA A 115 13.75 -0.89 -22.87
CA ALA A 115 12.55 -0.08 -22.80
C ALA A 115 11.67 -0.63 -21.67
N PRO A 116 11.45 0.13 -20.57
CA PRO A 116 10.60 -0.30 -19.47
C PRO A 116 9.18 -0.61 -19.94
N THR A 117 8.59 -1.67 -19.40
CA THR A 117 7.15 -1.87 -19.50
C THR A 117 6.47 -1.13 -18.37
N ALA A 118 5.51 -0.26 -18.68
CA ALA A 118 4.72 0.45 -17.70
C ALA A 118 3.23 0.19 -17.92
N LEU A 119 2.58 -0.29 -16.86
CA LEU A 119 1.17 -0.68 -16.82
C LEU A 119 0.49 0.07 -15.68
N ALA A 120 -0.67 0.66 -15.92
CA ALA A 120 -1.52 1.18 -14.87
C ALA A 120 -2.97 0.72 -15.03
N PHE A 121 -3.61 0.39 -13.91
CA PHE A 121 -5.04 0.07 -13.86
C PHE A 121 -5.69 0.77 -12.67
N ALA A 122 -6.98 1.06 -12.82
CA ALA A 122 -7.80 1.64 -11.76
C ALA A 122 -8.83 0.61 -11.28
N LEU A 123 -9.11 0.59 -9.98
CA LEU A 123 -10.17 -0.20 -9.38
C LEU A 123 -10.98 0.63 -8.39
N PRO A 124 -12.28 0.38 -8.24
CA PRO A 124 -13.03 0.91 -7.12
C PRO A 124 -12.44 0.38 -5.81
N VAL A 125 -12.57 1.18 -4.77
CA VAL A 125 -12.07 0.79 -3.44
C VAL A 125 -12.93 -0.34 -2.86
N PRO A 126 -12.39 -1.17 -1.94
CA PRO A 126 -13.13 -2.31 -1.41
C PRO A 126 -14.47 -1.89 -0.81
N LYS A 127 -15.57 -2.54 -1.22
CA LYS A 127 -16.92 -2.26 -0.70
C LYS A 127 -17.03 -2.44 0.82
N THR A 128 -16.19 -3.31 1.39
CA THR A 128 -16.13 -3.58 2.84
C THR A 128 -15.37 -2.52 3.62
N LEU A 129 -14.62 -1.62 2.98
CA LEU A 129 -13.69 -0.70 3.65
C LEU A 129 -14.35 0.11 4.77
N ALA A 130 -15.51 0.72 4.50
CA ALA A 130 -16.20 1.54 5.51
C ALA A 130 -16.67 0.70 6.72
N ALA A 131 -17.08 -0.54 6.49
CA ALA A 131 -17.48 -1.45 7.57
C ALA A 131 -16.26 -1.91 8.37
N ASP A 132 -15.17 -2.29 7.68
CA ASP A 132 -13.91 -2.70 8.27
C ASP A 132 -13.31 -1.57 9.12
N GLN A 133 -13.30 -0.34 8.62
CA GLN A 133 -12.83 0.83 9.37
C GLN A 133 -13.70 1.11 10.61
N ARG A 134 -15.00 0.82 10.57
CA ARG A 134 -15.89 1.04 11.74
C ARG A 134 -15.81 -0.05 12.79
N ARG A 135 -15.64 -1.32 12.37
CA ARG A 135 -15.68 -2.49 13.27
C ARG A 135 -14.30 -2.97 13.69
N GLY A 136 -13.26 -2.60 12.94
CA GLY A 136 -11.95 -3.21 13.04
C GLY A 136 -11.88 -4.56 12.34
N VAL A 137 -10.66 -5.05 12.18
CA VAL A 137 -10.37 -6.31 11.49
C VAL A 137 -9.52 -7.24 12.34
N LYS A 138 -9.54 -8.53 11.98
CA LYS A 138 -8.67 -9.55 12.55
C LYS A 138 -7.39 -9.67 11.73
N VAL A 139 -6.26 -9.90 12.38
CA VAL A 139 -4.99 -10.22 11.73
C VAL A 139 -4.35 -11.44 12.38
N ILE A 140 -3.42 -12.06 11.68
CA ILE A 140 -2.54 -13.10 12.24
C ILE A 140 -1.09 -12.64 12.18
N THR A 141 -0.21 -13.22 12.98
CA THR A 141 1.23 -13.10 12.78
C THR A 141 1.75 -14.23 11.89
N VAL A 142 2.84 -13.96 11.16
CA VAL A 142 3.56 -14.96 10.37
C VAL A 142 5.07 -14.74 10.49
N PRO A 143 5.88 -15.82 10.52
CA PRO A 143 7.34 -15.74 10.65
C PRO A 143 8.00 -15.43 9.29
N LEU A 144 7.55 -14.37 8.64
CA LEU A 144 8.06 -13.84 7.39
C LEU A 144 8.38 -12.37 7.60
N ALA A 145 9.32 -11.81 6.83
CA ALA A 145 9.60 -10.38 6.80
C ALA A 145 10.28 -9.98 5.49
N ARG A 146 10.23 -8.69 5.17
CA ARG A 146 11.06 -8.07 4.14
C ARG A 146 12.25 -7.43 4.83
N LEU A 147 13.43 -7.99 4.64
CA LEU A 147 14.62 -7.61 5.40
C LEU A 147 15.66 -6.92 4.52
N GLY A 148 16.56 -6.20 5.19
CA GLY A 148 17.67 -5.51 4.55
C GLY A 148 17.20 -4.39 3.61
N PRO A 149 18.09 -3.92 2.70
CA PRO A 149 17.83 -2.74 1.87
C PRO A 149 16.58 -2.83 0.99
N LEU A 150 16.12 -4.06 0.66
CA LEU A 150 14.93 -4.27 -0.16
C LEU A 150 13.63 -3.84 0.54
N SER A 151 13.60 -3.85 1.87
CA SER A 151 12.42 -3.47 2.66
C SER A 151 11.99 -2.02 2.39
N ALA A 152 12.96 -1.12 2.12
CA ALA A 152 12.73 0.29 1.84
C ALA A 152 12.11 0.57 0.45
N HIS A 153 11.95 -0.45 -0.38
CA HIS A 153 11.53 -0.33 -1.78
C HIS A 153 10.26 -1.13 -2.09
N LYS A 154 9.39 -0.56 -2.93
CA LYS A 154 8.11 -1.18 -3.31
C LYS A 154 8.25 -2.01 -4.59
N LEU A 155 8.88 -3.17 -4.43
CA LEU A 155 9.28 -4.06 -5.52
C LEU A 155 8.15 -5.02 -5.95
N LEU A 156 8.35 -5.72 -7.07
CA LEU A 156 7.39 -6.72 -7.57
C LEU A 156 7.40 -8.05 -6.80
N ASP A 157 8.46 -8.36 -6.05
CA ASP A 157 8.50 -9.56 -5.21
C ASP A 157 7.47 -9.46 -4.08
N TYR A 158 6.37 -10.17 -4.27
CA TYR A 158 5.24 -10.23 -3.35
C TYR A 158 4.92 -11.68 -2.93
N VAL A 159 5.82 -12.63 -3.19
CA VAL A 159 5.62 -14.04 -2.77
C VAL A 159 5.43 -14.14 -1.25
N PRO A 160 6.24 -13.48 -0.38
CA PRO A 160 6.00 -13.50 1.06
C PRO A 160 4.61 -12.96 1.43
N ALA A 161 4.16 -11.90 0.76
CA ALA A 161 2.84 -11.33 0.98
C ALA A 161 1.73 -12.29 0.57
N ILE A 162 1.88 -12.97 -0.55
CA ILE A 162 0.92 -13.98 -1.01
C ILE A 162 0.80 -15.11 0.03
N LEU A 163 1.92 -15.67 0.48
CA LEU A 163 1.93 -16.74 1.49
C LEU A 163 1.26 -16.30 2.80
N ALA A 164 1.62 -15.12 3.30
CA ALA A 164 1.07 -14.54 4.51
C ALA A 164 -0.45 -14.27 4.41
N ARG A 165 -0.89 -13.67 3.28
CA ARG A 165 -2.30 -13.40 3.00
C ARG A 165 -3.12 -14.68 2.85
N THR A 166 -2.55 -15.72 2.26
CA THR A 166 -3.20 -17.04 2.15
C THR A 166 -3.35 -17.70 3.52
N ALA A 167 -2.34 -17.60 4.38
CA ALA A 167 -2.43 -18.08 5.76
C ALA A 167 -3.51 -17.33 6.55
N ALA A 168 -3.55 -16.00 6.45
CA ALA A 168 -4.58 -15.16 7.09
C ALA A 168 -5.98 -15.56 6.63
N ALA A 169 -6.18 -15.74 5.32
CA ALA A 169 -7.47 -16.13 4.75
C ALA A 169 -7.98 -17.48 5.29
N LYS A 170 -7.10 -18.47 5.47
CA LYS A 170 -7.46 -19.78 6.08
C LYS A 170 -7.99 -19.62 7.51
N GLN A 171 -7.49 -18.62 8.24
CA GLN A 171 -7.94 -18.30 9.59
C GLN A 171 -9.04 -17.23 9.64
N LYS A 172 -9.63 -16.86 8.48
CA LYS A 172 -10.63 -15.79 8.34
C LYS A 172 -10.15 -14.43 8.83
N ALA A 173 -8.83 -14.22 8.86
CA ALA A 173 -8.21 -12.94 9.16
C ALA A 173 -8.12 -12.08 7.90
N LYS A 174 -8.25 -10.76 8.09
CA LYS A 174 -8.24 -9.79 7.01
C LYS A 174 -6.85 -9.45 6.54
N GLU A 175 -5.81 -9.66 7.33
CA GLU A 175 -4.41 -9.33 7.02
C GLU A 175 -3.45 -10.18 7.89
N ALA A 176 -2.17 -10.17 7.56
CA ALA A 176 -1.10 -10.76 8.35
C ALA A 176 -0.02 -9.71 8.69
N LEU A 177 0.52 -9.82 9.90
CA LEU A 177 1.68 -9.11 10.41
C LEU A 177 2.94 -9.96 10.25
N TYR A 178 3.96 -9.39 9.63
CA TYR A 178 5.28 -9.96 9.57
C TYR A 178 5.97 -9.89 10.93
N VAL A 179 6.64 -10.98 11.28
CA VAL A 179 7.43 -11.11 12.51
C VAL A 179 8.84 -11.58 12.17
N HIS A 180 9.83 -10.88 12.72
CA HIS A 180 11.24 -11.24 12.62
C HIS A 180 11.94 -11.02 13.97
N GLY A 181 12.73 -12.00 14.41
CA GLY A 181 13.48 -11.90 15.67
C GLY A 181 12.61 -11.66 16.92
N GLY A 182 11.34 -12.09 16.91
CA GLY A 182 10.39 -11.86 18.00
C GLY A 182 9.70 -10.49 17.98
N PHE A 183 9.96 -9.66 16.95
CA PHE A 183 9.36 -8.33 16.80
C PHE A 183 8.43 -8.26 15.59
N VAL A 184 7.36 -7.48 15.73
CA VAL A 184 6.46 -7.11 14.64
C VAL A 184 7.15 -6.10 13.73
N CYS A 185 7.15 -6.36 12.42
CA CYS A 185 7.70 -5.47 11.41
C CYS A 185 6.60 -4.58 10.80
N GLU A 186 5.82 -5.13 9.87
CA GLU A 186 4.73 -4.46 9.16
C GLU A 186 3.71 -5.51 8.69
N ALA A 187 2.58 -5.07 8.15
CA ALA A 187 1.65 -5.98 7.47
C ALA A 187 2.04 -6.19 6.00
N THR A 188 1.44 -7.19 5.35
CA THR A 188 1.78 -7.54 3.95
C THR A 188 1.59 -6.39 2.96
N THR A 189 0.67 -5.46 3.25
CA THR A 189 0.36 -4.30 2.40
C THR A 189 0.27 -2.96 3.15
N ALA A 190 0.60 -2.93 4.45
CA ALA A 190 0.41 -1.76 5.30
C ALA A 190 1.47 -1.68 6.41
N ASN A 191 1.75 -0.48 6.92
CA ASN A 191 2.52 -0.34 8.17
C ASN A 191 1.61 -0.56 9.38
N VAL A 192 2.21 -0.85 10.54
CA VAL A 192 1.50 -1.10 11.79
C VAL A 192 1.81 -0.02 12.83
N PHE A 193 0.80 0.32 13.61
CA PHE A 193 0.90 1.15 14.79
C PHE A 193 0.17 0.47 15.94
N ALA A 194 0.64 0.71 17.16
CA ALA A 194 0.00 0.30 18.40
C ALA A 194 -0.06 1.48 19.37
N VAL A 195 -0.93 1.42 20.37
CA VAL A 195 -1.00 2.40 21.45
C VAL A 195 -0.68 1.71 22.77
N PHE A 196 0.29 2.25 23.49
CA PHE A 196 0.69 1.81 24.82
C PHE A 196 0.70 3.03 25.74
N ASP A 197 -0.03 2.97 26.84
CA ASP A 197 -0.15 4.06 27.83
C ASP A 197 -0.45 5.42 27.19
N GLY A 198 -1.32 5.44 26.17
CA GLY A 198 -1.69 6.64 25.41
C GLY A 198 -0.65 7.14 24.40
N ALA A 199 0.55 6.53 24.34
CA ALA A 199 1.56 6.84 23.33
C ALA A 199 1.39 5.97 22.08
N LEU A 200 1.47 6.60 20.92
CA LEU A 200 1.50 5.95 19.62
C LEU A 200 2.89 5.34 19.40
N VAL A 201 2.92 4.05 19.11
CA VAL A 201 4.15 3.27 18.88
C VAL A 201 4.13 2.66 17.48
N THR A 202 5.23 2.75 16.76
CA THR A 202 5.40 2.10 15.45
C THR A 202 6.85 1.63 15.28
N PRO A 203 7.10 0.50 14.60
CA PRO A 203 8.46 0.07 14.31
C PRO A 203 9.22 1.13 13.47
N PRO A 204 10.55 1.29 13.71
CA PRO A 204 11.39 2.16 12.91
C PRO A 204 11.45 1.73 11.44
N ILE A 205 11.82 2.66 10.56
CA ILE A 205 11.82 2.45 9.09
C ILE A 205 13.04 1.68 8.55
N ASP A 206 13.91 1.21 9.43
CA ASP A 206 15.12 0.45 9.10
C ASP A 206 14.81 -0.92 8.45
N GLU A 207 13.70 -1.55 8.84
CA GLU A 207 13.33 -2.91 8.40
C GLU A 207 11.91 -3.01 7.79
N LEU A 208 11.37 -1.92 7.26
CA LEU A 208 10.04 -1.91 6.63
C LEU A 208 9.91 -0.87 5.51
N LEU A 209 8.81 -0.96 4.75
CA LEU A 209 8.54 0.00 3.70
C LEU A 209 8.20 1.38 4.30
N PRO A 210 8.90 2.48 3.93
CA PRO A 210 8.55 3.83 4.37
C PRO A 210 7.21 4.24 3.73
N GLY A 211 6.12 3.93 4.41
CA GLY A 211 4.77 4.20 3.94
C GLY A 211 4.47 5.68 3.91
N ILE A 212 3.88 6.14 2.81
CA ILE A 212 3.43 7.54 2.66
C ILE A 212 2.29 7.83 3.65
N THR A 213 1.36 6.89 3.82
CA THR A 213 0.30 6.97 4.84
C THR A 213 0.87 6.93 6.25
N ARG A 214 1.90 6.12 6.51
CA ARG A 214 2.61 6.09 7.81
C ARG A 214 3.20 7.46 8.13
N ALA A 215 3.94 8.06 7.19
CA ALA A 215 4.54 9.39 7.36
C ALA A 215 3.47 10.46 7.60
N LEU A 216 2.34 10.41 6.89
CA LEU A 216 1.22 11.32 7.14
C LEU A 216 0.62 11.11 8.54
N VAL A 217 0.40 9.86 8.97
CA VAL A 217 -0.15 9.57 10.31
C VAL A 217 0.78 10.03 11.42
N VAL A 218 2.09 9.85 11.27
CA VAL A 218 3.11 10.41 12.19
C VAL A 218 2.96 11.92 12.31
N SER A 219 2.93 12.65 11.17
CA SER A 219 2.75 14.10 11.18
C SER A 219 1.41 14.54 11.79
N LEU A 220 0.34 13.78 11.59
CA LEU A 220 -0.96 14.05 12.19
C LEU A 220 -0.97 13.79 13.70
N ALA A 221 -0.28 12.76 14.18
CA ALA A 221 -0.14 12.46 15.59
C ALA A 221 0.60 13.58 16.32
N GLU A 222 1.72 14.06 15.77
CA GLU A 222 2.48 15.20 16.28
C GLU A 222 1.61 16.46 16.39
N LYS A 223 0.89 16.82 15.32
CA LYS A 223 -0.03 17.97 15.30
C LYS A 223 -1.19 17.84 16.29
N ALA A 224 -1.63 16.61 16.54
CA ALA A 224 -2.70 16.32 17.48
C ALA A 224 -2.22 16.26 18.95
N GLY A 225 -0.92 16.41 19.20
CA GLY A 225 -0.32 16.28 20.53
C GLY A 225 -0.38 14.86 21.08
N ILE A 226 -0.40 13.85 20.20
CA ILE A 226 -0.34 12.43 20.59
C ILE A 226 1.13 12.05 20.71
N PRO A 227 1.62 11.62 21.90
CA PRO A 227 3.00 11.18 22.06
C PRO A 227 3.34 10.07 21.05
N LEU A 228 4.50 10.16 20.40
CA LEU A 228 4.95 9.21 19.40
C LEU A 228 6.30 8.62 19.79
N VAL A 229 6.42 7.29 19.73
CA VAL A 229 7.67 6.57 19.98
C VAL A 229 7.93 5.60 18.84
N GLU A 230 9.02 5.81 18.11
CA GLU A 230 9.51 4.82 17.14
C GLU A 230 10.36 3.79 17.86
N ARG A 231 9.82 2.59 18.06
CA ARG A 231 10.52 1.44 18.65
C ARG A 231 9.95 0.14 18.12
N ARG A 232 10.77 -0.92 18.15
CA ARG A 232 10.29 -2.27 17.84
C ARG A 232 9.18 -2.68 18.81
N ILE A 233 8.21 -3.44 18.31
CA ILE A 233 7.08 -3.96 19.09
C ILE A 233 7.31 -5.46 19.23
N ALA A 234 7.55 -5.96 20.44
CA ALA A 234 7.69 -7.38 20.69
C ALA A 234 6.34 -8.08 20.48
N VAL A 235 6.34 -9.29 19.91
CA VAL A 235 5.11 -10.07 19.72
C VAL A 235 4.42 -10.33 21.07
N GLU A 236 5.20 -10.54 22.13
CA GLU A 236 4.72 -10.79 23.48
C GLU A 236 4.00 -9.59 24.13
N GLU A 237 4.26 -8.35 23.68
CA GLU A 237 3.55 -7.17 24.18
C GLU A 237 2.33 -6.79 23.32
N VAL A 238 2.09 -7.44 22.17
CA VAL A 238 0.94 -7.13 21.30
C VAL A 238 -0.38 -7.23 22.06
N ALA A 239 -0.54 -8.25 22.91
CA ALA A 239 -1.73 -8.43 23.73
C ALA A 239 -1.95 -7.33 24.78
N LYS A 240 -0.91 -6.55 25.10
CA LYS A 240 -0.96 -5.44 26.06
C LYS A 240 -1.31 -4.11 25.40
N ALA A 241 -1.34 -4.05 24.07
CA ALA A 241 -1.69 -2.83 23.35
C ALA A 241 -3.13 -2.41 23.66
N GLN A 242 -3.34 -1.12 23.89
CA GLN A 242 -4.67 -0.54 24.07
C GLN A 242 -5.40 -0.42 22.73
N GLU A 243 -4.65 -0.19 21.66
CA GLU A 243 -5.16 -0.11 20.29
C GLU A 243 -4.09 -0.63 19.32
N ILE A 244 -4.51 -1.23 18.21
CA ILE A 244 -3.63 -1.54 17.07
C ILE A 244 -4.34 -1.09 15.80
N PHE A 245 -3.60 -0.53 14.85
CA PHE A 245 -4.14 -0.21 13.54
C PHE A 245 -3.08 -0.31 12.44
N LEU A 246 -3.57 -0.51 11.22
CA LEU A 246 -2.76 -0.57 10.01
C LEU A 246 -2.91 0.71 9.19
N THR A 247 -1.85 1.07 8.47
CA THR A 247 -1.87 2.20 7.54
C THR A 247 -1.42 1.84 6.14
N SER A 248 -2.26 2.15 5.13
CA SER A 248 -1.88 2.09 3.72
C SER A 248 -2.67 3.09 2.89
N ALA A 249 -2.24 3.35 1.65
CA ALA A 249 -2.94 4.28 0.77
C ALA A 249 -4.40 3.87 0.55
N VAL A 250 -4.68 2.56 0.37
CA VAL A 250 -6.03 2.09 0.05
C VAL A 250 -6.93 2.04 1.28
N VAL A 251 -6.44 1.56 2.42
CA VAL A 251 -7.28 1.36 3.61
C VAL A 251 -7.22 2.50 4.62
N GLU A 252 -6.35 3.49 4.38
CA GLU A 252 -6.13 4.66 5.24
C GLU A 252 -5.66 4.23 6.62
N VAL A 253 -6.43 4.51 7.68
CA VAL A 253 -6.26 4.03 9.04
C VAL A 253 -7.29 2.92 9.27
N LEU A 254 -6.81 1.68 9.43
CA LEU A 254 -7.63 0.48 9.57
C LEU A 254 -7.43 -0.14 10.96
N PRO A 255 -8.42 -0.08 11.87
CA PRO A 255 -8.29 -0.65 13.21
C PRO A 255 -8.12 -2.17 13.17
N VAL A 256 -7.30 -2.70 14.06
CA VAL A 256 -7.10 -4.12 14.33
C VAL A 256 -7.62 -4.41 15.72
N VAL A 257 -8.58 -5.33 15.82
CA VAL A 257 -9.27 -5.67 17.07
C VAL A 257 -8.95 -7.07 17.57
N GLU A 258 -8.24 -7.87 16.77
CA GLU A 258 -7.80 -9.21 17.12
C GLU A 258 -6.49 -9.53 16.40
N VAL A 259 -5.51 -10.06 17.13
CA VAL A 259 -4.24 -10.60 16.59
C VAL A 259 -4.09 -12.03 17.10
N ASP A 260 -3.95 -13.02 16.21
CA ASP A 260 -3.76 -14.43 16.59
C ASP A 260 -4.81 -14.96 17.59
N HIS A 261 -6.07 -14.63 17.36
CA HIS A 261 -7.20 -14.96 18.25
C HIS A 261 -7.19 -14.27 19.62
N ILE A 262 -6.26 -13.35 19.85
CA ILE A 262 -6.22 -12.49 21.03
C ILE A 262 -6.94 -11.19 20.71
N THR A 263 -8.05 -10.94 21.42
CA THR A 263 -8.78 -9.67 21.35
C THR A 263 -7.91 -8.53 21.88
N ILE A 264 -7.82 -7.44 21.12
CA ILE A 264 -7.13 -6.22 21.54
C ILE A 264 -8.12 -5.37 22.34
N ALA A 265 -7.76 -5.08 23.60
CA ALA A 265 -8.60 -4.36 24.56
C ALA A 265 -10.05 -4.89 24.61
N ASP A 266 -11.05 -4.07 24.27
CA ASP A 266 -12.47 -4.43 24.29
C ASP A 266 -13.01 -4.91 22.93
N GLY A 267 -12.11 -5.18 21.97
CA GLY A 267 -12.46 -5.65 20.63
C GLY A 267 -13.08 -4.58 19.73
N LYS A 268 -12.89 -3.29 20.04
CA LYS A 268 -13.40 -2.16 19.25
C LYS A 268 -12.28 -1.21 18.86
N PRO A 269 -12.46 -0.42 17.77
CA PRO A 269 -11.53 0.66 17.46
C PRO A 269 -11.44 1.67 18.61
N GLY A 270 -10.23 1.90 19.11
CA GLY A 270 -10.01 2.83 20.21
C GLY A 270 -9.99 4.31 19.79
N THR A 271 -9.84 5.18 20.79
CA THR A 271 -10.04 6.63 20.64
C THR A 271 -8.93 7.30 19.85
N VAL A 272 -7.68 6.86 19.99
CA VAL A 272 -6.53 7.39 19.25
C VAL A 272 -6.67 7.06 17.77
N THR A 273 -7.01 5.80 17.44
CA THR A 273 -7.23 5.33 16.08
C THR A 273 -8.38 6.09 15.41
N VAL A 274 -9.51 6.25 16.12
CA VAL A 274 -10.66 7.00 15.61
C VAL A 274 -10.31 8.48 15.38
N ARG A 275 -9.56 9.09 16.30
CA ARG A 275 -9.08 10.48 16.18
C ARG A 275 -8.17 10.62 14.96
N LEU A 276 -7.13 9.81 14.83
CA LEU A 276 -6.20 9.87 13.69
C LEU A 276 -6.90 9.64 12.35
N ARG A 277 -7.88 8.74 12.29
CA ARG A 277 -8.70 8.56 11.08
C ARG A 277 -9.49 9.82 10.72
N ARG A 278 -10.06 10.51 11.72
CA ARG A 278 -10.76 11.79 11.50
C ARG A 278 -9.81 12.86 10.99
N GLU A 279 -8.65 13.03 11.61
CA GLU A 279 -7.62 13.99 11.17
C GLU A 279 -7.14 13.69 9.74
N TYR A 280 -6.94 12.39 9.42
CA TYR A 280 -6.60 11.94 8.07
C TYR A 280 -7.67 12.35 7.06
N ARG A 281 -8.96 12.14 7.38
CA ARG A 281 -10.07 12.52 6.50
C ARG A 281 -10.21 14.02 6.33
N GLN A 282 -9.95 14.81 7.37
CA GLN A 282 -9.88 16.27 7.23
C GLN A 282 -8.76 16.69 6.26
N ARG A 283 -7.59 16.06 6.35
CA ARG A 283 -6.48 16.32 5.42
C ARG A 283 -6.83 15.95 3.97
N VAL A 284 -7.52 14.83 3.76
CA VAL A 284 -8.05 14.46 2.44
C VAL A 284 -8.98 15.55 1.90
N ASN A 285 -9.96 15.99 2.69
CA ASN A 285 -10.94 17.00 2.26
C ASN A 285 -10.28 18.33 1.89
N GLN A 286 -9.28 18.77 2.67
CA GLN A 286 -8.51 19.98 2.36
C GLN A 286 -7.81 19.87 0.99
N LEU A 287 -7.14 18.74 0.73
CA LEU A 287 -6.41 18.54 -0.53
C LEU A 287 -7.34 18.42 -1.73
N VAL A 288 -8.44 17.66 -1.61
CA VAL A 288 -9.44 17.54 -2.68
C VAL A 288 -10.08 18.90 -2.99
N ALA A 289 -10.40 19.71 -1.97
CA ALA A 289 -10.97 21.04 -2.16
C ALA A 289 -10.01 22.02 -2.85
N CYS A 290 -8.69 21.89 -2.65
CA CYS A 290 -7.69 22.71 -3.34
C CYS A 290 -7.53 22.33 -4.82
N GLU A 291 -7.62 21.04 -5.15
CA GLU A 291 -7.50 20.55 -6.53
C GLU A 291 -8.77 20.82 -7.35
N GLY A 292 -9.96 20.70 -6.77
CA GLY A 292 -11.24 20.95 -7.47
C GLY A 292 -11.53 22.42 -7.81
N ARG A 293 -10.65 23.37 -7.40
CA ARG A 293 -10.74 24.80 -7.73
C ARG A 293 -9.83 25.21 -8.90
N LYS A 294 -9.10 24.27 -9.50
CA LYS A 294 -8.26 24.48 -10.70
C LYS A 294 -8.91 23.86 -11.92
#